data_AF-A0A5Q4BI47-F1
#
_entry.id   AF-A0A5Q4BI47-F1
#
_cell.length_a   1.000
_cell.length_b   1.000
_cell.length_c   1.000
_cell.angle_alpha   90.00
_cell.angle_beta   90.00
_cell.angle_gamma   90.00
#
_symmetry.space_group_name_H-M   'P 1'
#
loop_
_entity.id
_entity.type
_entity.pdbx_description
1 polymer ?
#
loop_
_entity_poly.entity_id
_entity_poly.type
_entity_poly.pdbx_seq_one_letter_code
_entity_poly.pdbx_strand_id
1 'polypeptide(L)'
;MLATRLLLGVLFPSAIVNAFADLGPVKGLDRRQPKAAKCVVPANGDGTNDAPAILKAFDDCKSNGHIVFENTTYYDVYTHS
;
A
#
# COMPACT_ATOMS: atom_id res chain seq x y z
N MET A 1 -23.63 -57.26 -34.38
CA MET A 1 -24.45 -57.74 -33.25
C MET A 1 -24.07 -56.89 -32.05
N LEU A 2 -24.85 -55.87 -31.72
CA LEU A 2 -25.95 -55.89 -30.75
C LEU A 2 -25.45 -56.03 -29.29
N ALA A 3 -25.59 -54.94 -28.53
CA ALA A 3 -25.78 -54.84 -27.07
C ALA A 3 -24.74 -55.53 -26.15
N THR A 4 -24.33 -54.97 -25.01
CA THR A 4 -25.22 -54.64 -23.90
C THR A 4 -24.45 -53.78 -22.89
N ARG A 5 -25.09 -52.72 -22.40
CA ARG A 5 -24.63 -51.94 -21.24
C ARG A 5 -24.68 -52.81 -19.98
N LEU A 6 -23.64 -52.80 -19.17
CA LEU A 6 -23.78 -53.06 -17.73
C LEU A 6 -23.12 -51.94 -16.94
N LEU A 7 -23.96 -51.20 -16.23
CA LEU A 7 -23.63 -50.21 -15.22
C LEU A 7 -22.95 -50.92 -14.05
N LEU A 8 -21.69 -50.60 -13.75
CA LEU A 8 -21.18 -50.69 -12.39
C LEU A 8 -20.66 -49.30 -12.01
N GLY A 9 -21.48 -48.61 -11.23
CA GLY A 9 -21.10 -47.38 -10.56
C GLY A 9 -19.95 -47.67 -9.61
N VAL A 10 -18.78 -47.12 -9.93
CA VAL A 10 -17.72 -46.99 -8.94
C VAL A 10 -18.03 -45.71 -8.18
N LEU A 11 -18.47 -45.86 -6.94
CA LEU A 11 -18.55 -44.78 -5.95
C LEU A 11 -17.14 -44.23 -5.76
N PHE A 12 -16.77 -43.24 -6.58
CA PHE A 12 -15.64 -42.39 -6.24
C PHE A 12 -16.00 -41.67 -4.95
N PRO A 13 -15.19 -41.75 -3.88
CA PRO A 13 -15.34 -40.86 -2.75
C PRO A 13 -14.96 -39.46 -3.24
N SER A 14 -15.94 -38.77 -3.83
CA SER A 14 -15.86 -37.36 -4.22
C SER A 14 -15.91 -36.50 -2.97
N ALA A 15 -14.89 -36.63 -2.11
CA ALA A 15 -14.75 -35.84 -0.90
C ALA A 15 -13.31 -35.35 -0.75
N ILE A 16 -12.69 -34.94 -1.86
CA ILE A 16 -11.78 -33.79 -1.79
C ILE A 16 -12.60 -32.64 -2.35
N VAL A 17 -13.51 -32.12 -1.51
CA VAL A 17 -14.15 -30.85 -1.76
C VAL A 17 -13.04 -29.80 -1.73
N ASN A 18 -12.60 -29.37 -2.91
CA ASN A 18 -11.77 -28.18 -3.07
C ASN A 18 -12.60 -26.98 -2.61
N ALA A 19 -12.61 -26.72 -1.31
CA ALA A 19 -13.10 -25.47 -0.74
C ALA A 19 -12.03 -24.39 -0.87
N PHE A 20 -11.52 -24.17 -2.09
CA PHE A 20 -11.04 -22.85 -2.45
C PHE A 20 -12.29 -22.07 -2.83
N ALA A 21 -13.01 -21.62 -1.80
CA ALA A 21 -14.15 -20.74 -1.98
C ALA A 21 -13.68 -19.56 -2.83
N ASP A 22 -14.29 -19.41 -3.99
CA ASP A 22 -14.19 -18.24 -4.84
C ASP A 22 -14.73 -17.05 -4.05
N LEU A 23 -13.83 -16.38 -3.34
CA LEU A 23 -14.10 -15.12 -2.64
C LEU A 23 -14.29 -14.09 -3.75
N GLY A 24 -15.52 -14.00 -4.27
CA GLY A 24 -15.88 -13.03 -5.31
C GLY A 24 -15.41 -11.62 -4.95
N PRO A 25 -15.39 -10.67 -5.91
CA PRO A 25 -14.77 -9.36 -5.75
C PRO A 25 -15.19 -8.69 -4.44
N VAL A 26 -14.24 -8.46 -3.53
CA VAL A 26 -14.57 -7.81 -2.26
C VAL A 26 -15.01 -6.38 -2.55
N LYS A 27 -16.29 -6.09 -2.30
CA LYS A 27 -16.85 -4.74 -2.38
C LYS A 27 -16.04 -3.83 -1.46
N GLY A 28 -15.20 -2.97 -2.04
CA GLY A 28 -14.35 -2.03 -1.31
C GLY A 28 -12.85 -2.16 -1.58
N LEU A 29 -12.38 -3.18 -2.29
CA LEU A 29 -10.97 -3.21 -2.77
C LEU A 29 -10.69 -2.11 -3.81
N ASP A 30 -11.74 -1.58 -4.43
CA ASP A 30 -11.64 -0.43 -5.34
C ASP A 30 -11.69 0.93 -4.62
N ARG A 31 -11.48 0.94 -3.29
CA ARG A 31 -10.93 2.15 -2.68
C ARG A 31 -9.49 2.25 -3.12
N ARG A 32 -9.25 2.80 -4.32
CA ARG A 32 -7.99 3.47 -4.61
C ARG A 32 -7.87 4.58 -3.57
N GLN A 33 -7.28 4.25 -2.42
CA GLN A 33 -6.94 5.26 -1.43
C GLN A 33 -6.15 6.31 -2.21
N PRO A 34 -6.57 7.59 -2.18
CA PRO A 34 -5.81 8.62 -2.86
C PRO A 34 -4.38 8.50 -2.36
N LYS A 35 -3.44 8.36 -3.31
CA LYS A 35 -2.03 8.18 -2.98
C LYS A 35 -1.66 9.31 -2.02
N ALA A 36 -1.26 8.95 -0.80
CA ALA A 36 -0.87 9.92 0.21
C ALA A 36 0.11 10.93 -0.39
N ALA A 37 -0.13 12.22 -0.16
CA ALA A 37 0.74 13.28 -0.65
C ALA A 37 2.17 13.04 -0.12
N LYS A 38 3.20 13.30 -0.93
CA LYS A 38 4.59 13.17 -0.51
C LYS A 38 5.27 14.52 -0.67
N CYS A 39 5.79 15.06 0.43
CA CYS A 39 6.60 16.27 0.45
C CYS A 39 8.04 15.85 0.72
N VAL A 40 8.91 15.94 -0.28
CA VAL A 40 10.35 15.79 -0.08
C VAL A 40 10.88 17.15 0.41
N VAL A 41 11.58 17.16 1.54
CA VAL A 41 12.14 18.39 2.11
C VAL A 41 13.49 18.66 1.45
N PRO A 42 13.65 19.75 0.68
CA PRO A 42 14.96 20.12 0.16
C PRO A 42 15.86 20.57 1.30
N ALA A 43 17.11 20.09 1.33
CA ALA A 43 18.15 20.68 2.16
C ALA A 43 18.86 21.80 1.38
N ASN A 44 19.27 22.86 2.07
CA ASN A 44 20.02 23.96 1.47
C ASN A 44 21.43 23.52 1.01
N GLY A 45 22.05 22.59 1.74
CA GLY A 45 23.36 22.04 1.40
C GLY A 45 24.56 22.96 1.67
N ASP A 46 24.34 24.13 2.26
CA ASP A 46 25.36 25.17 2.53
C ASP A 46 25.51 25.52 4.02
N GLY A 47 24.85 24.78 4.92
CA GLY A 47 24.90 25.04 6.36
C GLY A 47 23.86 26.05 6.86
N THR A 48 23.05 26.64 5.98
CA THR A 48 22.03 27.61 6.34
C THR A 48 20.73 26.95 6.81
N ASN A 49 19.88 27.72 7.50
CA ASN A 49 18.67 27.22 8.16
C ASN A 49 17.65 26.57 7.21
N ASP A 50 17.36 25.29 7.41
CA ASP A 50 16.38 24.50 6.67
C ASP A 50 14.97 24.54 7.31
N ALA A 51 14.82 25.14 8.50
CA ALA A 51 13.53 25.21 9.20
C ALA A 51 12.37 25.74 8.33
N PRO A 52 12.53 26.78 7.48
CA PRO A 52 11.45 27.24 6.61
C PRO A 52 10.94 26.15 5.64
N ALA A 53 11.84 25.36 5.05
CA ALA A 53 11.48 24.29 4.13
C ALA A 53 10.82 23.11 4.86
N ILE A 54 11.31 22.78 6.06
CA ILE A 54 10.72 21.76 6.94
C ILE A 54 9.30 22.15 7.32
N LEU A 55 9.09 23.37 7.83
CA LEU A 55 7.79 23.86 8.25
C LEU A 55 6.79 23.91 7.09
N LYS A 56 7.24 24.33 5.90
CA LYS A 56 6.41 24.30 4.69
C LYS A 56 5.94 22.89 4.34
N ALA A 57 6.81 21.89 4.45
CA ALA A 57 6.43 20.50 4.20
C ALA A 57 5.40 19.98 5.23
N PHE A 58 5.51 20.42 6.49
CA PHE A 58 4.49 20.15 7.51
C PHE A 58 3.16 20.81 7.16
N ASP A 59 3.15 22.07 6.72
CA ASP A 59 1.91 22.72 6.33
C ASP A 59 1.23 22.07 5.13
N ASP A 60 2.02 21.69 4.12
CA ASP A 60 1.52 21.11 2.88
C ASP A 60 1.08 19.64 3.04
N CYS A 61 1.81 18.84 3.83
CA CYS A 61 1.62 17.38 3.91
C CYS A 61 1.11 16.85 5.27
N LYS A 62 0.76 17.70 6.24
CA LYS A 62 0.26 17.25 7.57
C LYS A 62 -0.99 16.37 7.53
N SER A 63 -1.82 16.46 6.48
CA SER A 63 -3.07 15.69 6.39
C SER A 63 -2.94 14.52 5.42
N ASN A 64 -2.89 13.30 5.95
CA ASN A 64 -2.78 12.05 5.16
C ASN A 64 -1.61 12.06 4.16
N GLY A 65 -0.53 12.78 4.48
CA GLY A 65 0.69 12.86 3.67
C GLY A 65 1.90 12.25 4.37
N HIS A 66 3.01 12.21 3.65
CA HIS A 66 4.32 11.80 4.13
C HIS A 66 5.32 12.92 3.87
N ILE A 67 6.06 13.29 4.91
CA ILE A 67 7.21 14.18 4.81
C ILE A 67 8.44 13.30 4.73
N VAL A 68 9.25 13.49 3.69
CA VAL A 68 10.40 12.65 3.37
C VAL A 68 11.65 13.51 3.40
N PHE A 69 12.62 13.12 4.22
CA PHE A 69 13.95 13.72 4.25
C PHE A 69 14.87 12.91 3.34
N GLU A 70 15.70 13.61 2.56
CA GLU A 70 16.73 12.99 1.76
C GLU A 70 17.90 12.56 2.65
N ASN A 71 18.76 11.67 2.13
CA ASN A 71 19.96 11.25 2.85
C ASN A 71 21.06 12.33 2.77
N THR A 72 20.82 13.46 3.44
CA THR A 72 21.68 14.64 3.50
C THR A 72 21.59 15.30 4.87
N THR A 73 22.43 16.30 5.12
CA THR A 73 22.45 17.04 6.38
C THR A 73 21.47 18.21 6.32
N TYR A 74 20.69 18.36 7.38
CA TYR A 74 19.80 19.51 7.60
C TYR A 74 20.27 20.32 8.81
N TYR A 75 20.19 21.63 8.70
CA TYR A 75 20.59 22.59 9.73
C TYR A 75 19.36 23.34 10.22
N ASP A 76 19.11 23.29 11.52
CA ASP A 76 18.09 24.12 12.17
C ASP A 76 18.76 25.09 13.12
N VAL A 77 18.40 26.37 13.01
CA VAL A 77 18.92 27.42 13.90
C VAL A 77 18.01 27.49 15.12
N TYR A 78 18.38 26.77 16.18
CA TYR A 78 17.79 26.96 17.50
C TYR A 78 18.20 28.34 18.06
N THR A 79 17.35 29.35 17.87
CA THR A 79 17.44 30.58 18.68
C THR A 79 16.69 30.34 19.99
N HIS A 80 17.42 30.17 21.10
CA HIS A 80 16.82 30.37 22.42
C HIS A 80 16.47 31.84 22.57
N SER A 81 15.17 32.14 22.45
CA SER A 81 14.57 33.43 22.81
C SER A 81 14.35 33.52 24.31
#